data_AF-A0AAV5YW67-F1
#
_entry.id   AF-A0AAV5YW67-F1
#
_cell.length_a   1.000
_cell.length_b   1.000
_cell.length_c   1.000
_cell.angle_alpha   90.00
_cell.angle_beta   90.00
_cell.angle_gamma   90.00
#
_symmetry.space_group_name_H-M   'P 1'
#
loop_
_entity.id
_entity.type
_entity.pdbx_description
1 polymer ?
#
loop_
_entity_poly.entity_id
_entity_poly.type
_entity_poly.pdbx_seq_one_letter_code
_entity_poly.pdbx_strand_id
1 'polypeptide(L)'
;MITPTMWIRARLTAVATGLMLSGCATAPDGSYYAAPTDPSTVVMAQILYRAAEAGGDDPQRYSFAFIKSPTAAAYSDEDATFYFTDGLARQPRPIVEAAVAHEVAHEILGHVGSRRKLSLALTASFSTAGLFAPGAGMLDFLVNPLVVRAFGRQQELQADQKAVEILRAMGHASPRRLLAAALQTLAAHTPKEREGLEGLLATHPALDERVAALEPLEAPVGAAPPVARVKRVR
;
A
#
# COMPACT_ATOMS: atom_id res chain seq x y z
N MET A 1 6.29 -42.66 68.13
CA MET A 1 5.24 -41.85 67.46
C MET A 1 5.85 -40.50 67.13
N ILE A 2 5.55 -39.99 65.93
CA ILE A 2 5.87 -38.68 65.31
C ILE A 2 6.73 -38.84 64.05
N THR A 3 6.07 -38.54 62.94
CA THR A 3 6.41 -38.66 61.51
C THR A 3 7.37 -37.57 61.01
N PRO A 4 8.11 -37.81 59.91
CA PRO A 4 8.90 -36.78 59.22
C PRO A 4 8.03 -35.99 58.24
N THR A 5 8.02 -34.66 58.33
CA THR A 5 7.32 -33.80 57.36
C THR A 5 8.24 -33.52 56.17
N MET A 6 7.96 -34.20 55.05
CA MET A 6 8.51 -33.92 53.72
C MET A 6 8.23 -32.48 53.31
N TRP A 7 9.28 -31.70 53.05
CA TRP A 7 9.17 -30.41 52.34
C TRP A 7 9.15 -30.68 50.84
N ILE A 8 7.96 -30.74 50.26
CA ILE A 8 7.77 -30.80 48.81
C ILE A 8 8.09 -29.41 48.24
N ARG A 9 9.18 -29.34 47.47
CA ARG A 9 9.50 -28.19 46.61
C ARG A 9 8.45 -28.10 45.50
N ALA A 10 7.47 -27.21 45.64
CA ALA A 10 6.58 -26.87 44.55
C ALA A 10 7.33 -25.98 43.54
N ARG A 11 7.82 -26.59 42.44
CA ARG A 11 8.20 -25.83 41.25
C ARG A 11 6.92 -25.41 40.53
N LEU A 12 6.57 -24.13 40.62
CA LEU A 12 5.55 -23.51 39.80
C LEU A 12 6.05 -23.46 38.35
N THR A 13 5.73 -24.49 37.58
CA THR A 13 5.80 -24.41 36.11
C THR A 13 4.62 -23.57 35.65
N ALA A 14 4.85 -22.28 35.40
CA ALA A 14 3.89 -21.42 34.73
C ALA A 14 3.73 -21.92 33.29
N VAL A 15 2.65 -22.66 33.03
CA VAL A 15 2.22 -23.00 31.68
C VAL A 15 1.62 -21.72 31.09
N ALA A 16 2.41 -21.02 30.28
CA ALA A 16 1.93 -19.90 29.47
C ALA A 16 1.05 -20.46 28.35
N THR A 17 -0.25 -20.56 28.60
CA THR A 17 -1.25 -20.85 27.57
C THR A 17 -1.30 -19.65 26.62
N GLY A 18 -0.61 -19.75 25.49
CA GLY A 18 -0.68 -18.75 24.42
C GLY A 18 -2.07 -18.71 23.82
N LEU A 19 -2.86 -17.70 24.17
CA LEU A 19 -4.06 -17.35 23.42
C LEU A 19 -3.62 -16.89 22.02
N MET A 20 -3.80 -17.75 21.03
CA MET A 20 -3.72 -17.38 19.62
C MET A 20 -4.92 -16.47 19.32
N LEU A 21 -4.72 -15.16 19.43
CA LEU A 21 -5.67 -14.17 18.91
C LEU A 21 -5.59 -14.25 17.38
N SER A 22 -6.48 -15.03 16.77
CA SER A 22 -6.77 -14.94 15.34
C SER A 22 -7.31 -13.54 15.09
N GLY A 23 -6.47 -12.64 14.57
CA GLY A 23 -6.90 -11.32 14.15
C GLY A 23 -7.86 -11.47 12.99
N CYS A 24 -9.15 -11.26 13.21
CA CYS A 24 -10.10 -11.06 12.13
C CYS A 24 -9.68 -9.78 11.40
N ALA A 25 -9.18 -9.89 10.17
CA ALA A 25 -8.97 -8.72 9.33
C ALA A 25 -10.33 -8.06 9.09
N THR A 26 -10.55 -6.88 9.67
CA THR A 26 -11.75 -6.08 9.43
C THR A 26 -11.56 -5.35 8.11
N ALA A 27 -12.35 -5.72 7.10
CA ALA A 27 -12.38 -5.00 5.84
C ALA A 27 -12.75 -3.51 6.07
N PRO A 28 -12.20 -2.58 5.29
CA PRO A 28 -12.54 -1.17 5.39
C PRO A 28 -14.04 -0.91 5.22
N ASP A 29 -14.53 0.14 5.88
CA ASP A 29 -15.92 0.58 5.75
C ASP A 29 -16.26 0.91 4.29
N GLY A 30 -17.46 0.50 3.86
CA GLY A 30 -17.91 0.70 2.48
C GLY A 30 -17.28 -0.24 1.45
N SER A 31 -16.52 -1.24 1.89
CA SER A 31 -16.03 -2.30 1.02
C SER A 31 -17.17 -3.18 0.49
N TYR A 32 -17.04 -3.65 -0.74
CA TYR A 32 -17.99 -4.53 -1.39
C TYR A 32 -17.34 -5.37 -2.50
N TYR A 33 -17.92 -6.53 -2.79
CA TYR A 33 -17.57 -7.32 -3.97
C TYR A 33 -18.60 -7.06 -5.06
N ALA A 34 -18.16 -6.46 -6.17
CA ALA A 34 -18.99 -6.34 -7.36
C ALA A 34 -19.17 -7.72 -8.02
N ALA A 35 -20.18 -7.85 -8.88
CA ALA A 35 -20.40 -9.08 -9.63
C ALA A 35 -19.14 -9.44 -10.46
N PRO A 36 -18.76 -10.73 -10.56
CA PRO A 36 -17.62 -11.14 -11.40
C PRO A 36 -17.74 -10.74 -12.87
N THR A 37 -18.98 -10.55 -13.35
CA THR A 37 -19.29 -10.13 -14.72
C THR A 37 -19.36 -8.61 -14.90
N ASP A 38 -19.23 -7.82 -13.82
CA ASP A 38 -19.16 -6.36 -13.94
C ASP A 38 -17.89 -5.96 -14.73
N PRO A 39 -17.98 -5.09 -15.74
CA PRO A 39 -16.83 -4.68 -16.53
C PRO A 39 -15.65 -4.15 -15.69
N SER A 40 -15.94 -3.44 -14.60
CA SER A 40 -14.93 -2.90 -13.70
C SER A 40 -14.22 -4.01 -12.94
N THR A 41 -14.95 -5.03 -12.48
CA THR A 41 -14.37 -6.23 -11.87
C THR A 41 -13.44 -6.95 -12.83
N VAL A 42 -13.88 -7.17 -14.07
CA VAL A 42 -13.09 -7.88 -15.08
C VAL A 42 -11.80 -7.10 -15.40
N VAL A 43 -11.91 -5.80 -15.62
CA VAL A 43 -10.76 -4.94 -15.91
C VAL A 43 -9.78 -4.93 -14.74
N MET A 44 -10.27 -4.78 -13.52
CA MET A 44 -9.41 -4.73 -12.33
C MET A 44 -8.71 -6.07 -12.08
N ALA A 45 -9.43 -7.19 -12.23
CA ALA A 45 -8.85 -8.53 -12.13
C ALA A 45 -7.73 -8.73 -13.16
N GLN A 46 -7.94 -8.33 -14.42
CA GLN A 46 -6.94 -8.43 -15.48
C GLN A 46 -5.70 -7.56 -15.20
N ILE A 47 -5.89 -6.33 -14.73
CA ILE A 47 -4.79 -5.42 -14.42
C ILE A 47 -3.97 -5.96 -13.24
N LEU A 48 -4.63 -6.36 -12.16
CA LEU A 48 -3.96 -6.91 -10.96
C LEU A 48 -3.19 -8.19 -11.29
N TYR A 49 -3.82 -9.12 -12.02
CA TYR A 49 -3.18 -10.34 -12.49
C TYR A 49 -1.90 -10.05 -13.30
N ARG A 50 -2.01 -9.17 -14.31
CA ARG A 50 -0.86 -8.79 -15.15
C ARG A 50 0.24 -8.08 -14.37
N ALA A 51 -0.12 -7.23 -13.41
CA ALA A 51 0.85 -6.51 -12.58
C ALA A 51 1.60 -7.47 -11.65
N ALA A 52 0.90 -8.44 -11.05
CA ALA A 52 1.49 -9.47 -10.21
C ALA A 52 2.48 -10.34 -11.01
N GLU A 53 2.06 -10.86 -12.17
CA GLU A 53 2.94 -11.65 -13.05
C GLU A 53 4.16 -10.83 -13.51
N ALA A 54 3.95 -9.59 -13.93
CA ALA A 54 5.03 -8.69 -14.36
C ALA A 54 5.98 -8.32 -13.21
N GLY A 55 5.48 -8.32 -11.97
CA GLY A 55 6.27 -8.15 -10.75
C GLY A 55 7.06 -9.40 -10.35
N GLY A 56 6.75 -10.56 -10.93
CA GLY A 56 7.36 -11.85 -10.61
C GLY A 56 6.76 -12.54 -9.38
N ASP A 57 5.53 -12.18 -8.98
CA ASP A 57 4.79 -12.84 -7.90
C ASP A 57 3.70 -13.77 -8.48
N ASP A 58 3.12 -14.61 -7.62
CA ASP A 58 2.01 -15.50 -7.98
C ASP A 58 0.67 -14.73 -7.92
N PRO A 59 0.03 -14.46 -9.07
CA PRO A 59 -1.23 -13.73 -9.11
C PRO A 59 -2.38 -14.47 -8.41
N GLN A 60 -2.29 -15.79 -8.21
CA GLN A 60 -3.34 -16.57 -7.54
C GLN A 60 -3.44 -16.27 -6.04
N ARG A 61 -2.41 -15.66 -5.47
CA ARG A 61 -2.41 -15.20 -4.07
C ARG A 61 -3.19 -13.91 -3.89
N TYR A 62 -3.44 -13.16 -4.97
CA TYR A 62 -3.99 -11.82 -4.88
C TYR A 62 -5.51 -11.88 -4.96
N SER A 63 -6.16 -11.12 -4.08
CA SER A 63 -7.60 -10.89 -4.15
C SER A 63 -7.89 -9.40 -4.13
N PHE A 64 -9.10 -8.99 -4.46
CA PHE A 64 -9.47 -7.59 -4.32
C PHE A 64 -10.94 -7.38 -4.00
N ALA A 65 -11.23 -6.22 -3.42
CA ALA A 65 -12.58 -5.71 -3.22
C ALA A 65 -12.66 -4.25 -3.66
N PHE A 66 -13.88 -3.77 -3.92
CA PHE A 66 -14.13 -2.37 -4.20
C PHE A 66 -14.49 -1.60 -2.93
N ILE A 67 -14.33 -0.29 -2.96
CA ILE A 67 -14.80 0.63 -1.91
C ILE A 67 -15.68 1.71 -2.53
N LYS A 68 -16.87 1.89 -1.96
CA LYS A 68 -17.79 2.95 -2.36
C LYS A 68 -17.22 4.32 -2.00
N SER A 69 -16.47 4.91 -2.91
CA SER A 69 -15.87 6.23 -2.74
C SER A 69 -15.64 6.91 -4.10
N PRO A 70 -15.96 8.21 -4.24
CA PRO A 70 -15.65 8.98 -5.44
C PRO A 70 -14.17 9.34 -5.56
N THR A 71 -13.41 9.31 -4.47
CA THR A 71 -11.96 9.58 -4.46
C THR A 71 -11.22 8.47 -5.17
N ALA A 72 -10.24 8.79 -6.03
CA ALA A 72 -9.43 7.79 -6.72
C ALA A 72 -8.26 7.33 -5.83
N ALA A 73 -8.32 6.09 -5.35
CA ALA A 73 -7.29 5.51 -4.50
C ALA A 73 -7.25 3.97 -4.63
N ALA A 74 -6.09 3.39 -4.32
CA ALA A 74 -5.87 1.97 -4.14
C ALA A 74 -5.08 1.74 -2.85
N TYR A 75 -5.17 0.53 -2.28
CA TYR A 75 -4.29 0.09 -1.19
C TYR A 75 -4.28 -1.44 -1.02
N SER A 76 -3.16 -2.03 -0.57
CA SER A 76 -3.00 -3.50 -0.36
C SER A 76 -2.85 -3.94 1.10
N ASP A 77 -3.69 -4.89 1.54
CA ASP A 77 -3.69 -5.45 2.90
C ASP A 77 -2.85 -6.72 3.05
N GLU A 78 -2.63 -7.14 4.30
CA GLU A 78 -1.66 -8.17 4.70
C GLU A 78 -1.82 -9.54 4.02
N ASP A 79 -3.04 -9.88 3.58
CA ASP A 79 -3.34 -11.14 2.89
C ASP A 79 -3.32 -10.98 1.35
N ALA A 80 -2.48 -10.07 0.83
CA ALA A 80 -2.44 -9.66 -0.57
C ALA A 80 -3.84 -9.32 -1.12
N THR A 81 -4.66 -8.70 -0.26
CA THR A 81 -6.00 -8.23 -0.60
C THR A 81 -5.95 -6.75 -0.96
N PHE A 82 -6.23 -6.44 -2.21
CA PHE A 82 -6.18 -5.09 -2.73
C PHE A 82 -7.57 -4.45 -2.65
N TYR A 83 -7.61 -3.17 -2.31
CA TYR A 83 -8.84 -2.40 -2.28
C TYR A 83 -8.76 -1.29 -3.30
N PHE A 84 -9.80 -1.18 -4.12
CA PHE A 84 -9.88 -0.17 -5.17
C PHE A 84 -11.16 0.65 -5.00
N THR A 85 -11.05 1.98 -5.01
CA THR A 85 -12.24 2.82 -4.93
C THR A 85 -12.97 2.88 -6.29
N ASP A 86 -14.27 3.17 -6.26
CA ASP A 86 -15.03 3.46 -7.49
C ASP A 86 -14.41 4.64 -8.27
N GLY A 87 -13.85 5.62 -7.55
CA GLY A 87 -13.14 6.75 -8.13
C GLY A 87 -11.92 6.34 -8.94
N LEU A 88 -11.17 5.32 -8.50
CA LEU A 88 -10.05 4.78 -9.24
C LEU A 88 -10.53 3.95 -10.43
N ALA A 89 -11.54 3.10 -10.24
CA ALA A 89 -12.09 2.25 -11.30
C ALA A 89 -12.62 3.06 -12.50
N ARG A 90 -12.99 4.32 -12.29
CA ARG A 90 -13.42 5.26 -13.35
C ARG A 90 -12.27 6.01 -14.05
N GLN A 91 -11.03 5.90 -13.58
CA GLN A 91 -9.90 6.57 -14.21
C GLN A 91 -9.56 5.95 -15.57
N PRO A 92 -8.86 6.69 -16.46
CA PRO A 92 -8.33 6.10 -17.69
C PRO A 92 -7.46 4.88 -17.38
N ARG A 93 -7.61 3.80 -18.17
CA ARG A 93 -6.94 2.51 -17.92
C ARG A 93 -5.44 2.62 -17.62
N PRO A 94 -4.62 3.42 -18.32
CA PRO A 94 -3.20 3.53 -18.00
C PRO A 94 -2.92 4.08 -16.59
N ILE A 95 -3.78 4.97 -16.08
CA ILE A 95 -3.68 5.51 -14.72
C ILE A 95 -4.01 4.44 -13.69
N VAL A 96 -5.03 3.62 -13.96
CA VAL A 96 -5.37 2.45 -13.13
C VAL A 96 -4.22 1.44 -13.13
N GLU A 97 -3.66 1.11 -14.29
CA GLU A 97 -2.51 0.20 -14.42
C GLU A 97 -1.30 0.68 -13.61
N ALA A 98 -1.01 1.99 -13.64
CA ALA A 98 0.07 2.59 -12.83
C ALA A 98 -0.20 2.55 -11.32
N ALA A 99 -1.43 2.85 -10.90
CA ALA A 99 -1.82 2.79 -9.50
C ALA A 99 -1.72 1.36 -8.95
N VAL A 100 -2.23 0.38 -9.71
CA VAL A 100 -2.17 -1.04 -9.33
C VAL A 100 -0.72 -1.53 -9.30
N ALA A 101 0.11 -1.17 -10.29
CA ALA A 101 1.53 -1.53 -10.28
C ALA A 101 2.27 -0.99 -9.03
N HIS A 102 1.89 0.20 -8.56
CA HIS A 102 2.43 0.77 -7.33
C HIS A 102 2.00 -0.01 -6.07
N GLU A 103 0.73 -0.39 -5.95
CA GLU A 103 0.27 -1.22 -4.83
C GLU A 103 0.90 -2.61 -4.83
N VAL A 104 1.04 -3.22 -6.02
CA VAL A 104 1.73 -4.51 -6.18
C VAL A 104 3.20 -4.40 -5.80
N ALA A 105 3.85 -3.27 -6.10
CA ALA A 105 5.21 -3.02 -5.64
C ALA A 105 5.31 -2.97 -4.11
N HIS A 106 4.36 -2.35 -3.41
CA HIS A 106 4.32 -2.38 -1.93
C HIS A 106 4.18 -3.78 -1.36
N GLU A 107 3.36 -4.63 -1.99
CA GLU A 107 3.19 -6.04 -1.60
C GLU A 107 4.50 -6.83 -1.81
N ILE A 108 5.07 -6.77 -3.03
CA ILE A 108 6.31 -7.47 -3.37
C ILE A 108 7.48 -7.06 -2.46
N LEU A 109 7.58 -5.77 -2.12
CA LEU A 109 8.62 -5.26 -1.24
C LEU A 109 8.35 -5.52 0.25
N GLY A 110 7.20 -6.11 0.60
CA GLY A 110 6.83 -6.44 1.98
C GLY A 110 6.64 -5.20 2.87
N HIS A 111 6.28 -4.06 2.28
CA HIS A 111 6.09 -2.81 3.02
C HIS A 111 4.91 -2.88 3.99
N VAL A 112 3.84 -3.60 3.61
CA VAL A 112 2.65 -3.81 4.44
C VAL A 112 2.99 -4.62 5.69
N GLY A 113 3.61 -5.80 5.54
CA GLY A 113 4.00 -6.64 6.67
C GLY A 113 5.05 -6.02 7.60
N SER A 114 5.95 -5.18 7.07
CA SER A 114 6.96 -4.47 7.86
C SER A 114 6.33 -3.48 8.86
N ARG A 115 5.24 -2.80 8.47
CA ARG A 115 4.51 -1.87 9.35
C ARG A 115 3.82 -2.58 10.51
N ARG A 116 3.17 -3.72 10.25
CA ARG A 116 2.49 -4.48 11.31
C ARG A 116 3.49 -4.97 12.36
N LYS A 117 4.64 -5.50 11.94
CA LYS A 117 5.70 -5.92 12.86
C LYS A 117 6.14 -4.78 13.77
N LEU A 118 6.30 -3.58 13.22
CA LEU A 118 6.61 -2.39 14.01
C LEU A 118 5.46 -2.03 14.96
N SER A 119 4.20 -2.01 14.51
CA SER A 119 3.03 -1.72 15.35
C SER A 119 2.85 -2.73 16.49
N LEU A 120 3.00 -4.03 16.22
CA LEU A 120 2.95 -5.09 17.21
C LEU A 120 4.12 -4.99 18.20
N ALA A 121 5.34 -4.70 17.71
CA ALA A 121 6.51 -4.50 18.57
C ALA A 121 6.33 -3.28 19.48
N LEU A 122 5.80 -2.16 18.97
CA LEU A 122 5.48 -0.97 19.76
C LEU A 122 4.41 -1.26 20.79
N THR A 123 3.31 -1.90 20.38
CA THR A 123 2.22 -2.33 21.27
C THR A 123 2.77 -3.21 22.40
N ALA A 124 3.52 -4.26 22.06
CA ALA A 124 4.14 -5.15 23.04
C ALA A 124 5.08 -4.39 23.97
N SER A 125 5.91 -3.47 23.44
CA SER A 125 6.83 -2.65 24.23
C SER A 125 6.08 -1.78 25.23
N PHE A 126 5.01 -1.09 24.80
CA PHE A 126 4.18 -0.26 25.69
C PHE A 126 3.41 -1.09 26.72
N SER A 127 2.91 -2.27 26.34
CA SER A 127 2.30 -3.22 27.29
C SER A 127 3.30 -3.65 28.36
N THR A 128 4.55 -3.96 27.99
CA THR A 128 5.60 -4.30 28.98
C THR A 128 6.02 -3.12 29.85
N ALA A 129 5.91 -1.88 29.34
CA ALA A 129 6.21 -0.66 30.09
C ALA A 129 5.06 -0.22 31.03
N GLY A 130 3.93 -0.94 31.07
CA GLY A 130 2.78 -0.60 31.92
C GLY A 130 2.00 0.64 31.46
N LEU A 131 2.23 1.10 30.22
CA LEU A 131 1.59 2.29 29.63
C LEU A 131 0.25 1.97 28.94
N PHE A 132 -0.33 0.81 29.24
CA PHE A 132 -1.50 0.27 28.55
C PHE A 132 -2.77 0.39 29.41
N ALA A 133 -3.82 1.03 28.88
CA ALA A 133 -5.17 0.97 29.45
C ALA A 133 -5.99 -0.10 28.69
N PRO A 134 -6.57 -1.12 29.37
CA PRO A 134 -7.41 -2.11 28.72
C PRO A 134 -8.60 -1.44 28.03
N GLY A 135 -8.76 -1.65 26.72
CA GLY A 135 -9.85 -1.09 25.91
C GLY A 135 -9.48 0.16 25.08
N ALA A 136 -8.34 0.80 25.35
CA ALA A 136 -7.80 1.86 24.50
C ALA A 136 -6.77 1.25 23.53
N GLY A 137 -7.23 0.83 22.35
CA GLY A 137 -6.30 0.53 21.26
C GLY A 137 -5.63 1.81 20.80
N MET A 138 -4.32 1.79 20.50
CA MET A 138 -3.63 2.94 19.90
C MET A 138 -4.03 3.19 18.43
N LEU A 139 -5.26 2.80 18.05
CA LEU A 139 -5.93 3.31 16.87
C LEU A 139 -6.59 4.68 17.17
N ASP A 140 -6.93 4.98 18.42
CA ASP A 140 -7.61 6.23 18.80
C ASP A 140 -6.72 7.48 18.76
N PHE A 141 -5.39 7.33 18.59
CA PHE A 141 -4.49 8.46 18.31
C PHE A 141 -4.26 8.68 16.81
N LEU A 142 -4.86 7.85 15.95
CA LEU A 142 -4.83 7.95 14.49
C LEU A 142 -6.27 8.07 13.96
N VAL A 143 -7.01 9.06 14.47
CA VAL A 143 -8.36 9.35 14.00
C VAL A 143 -8.28 10.12 12.68
N ASN A 144 -8.07 9.42 11.58
CA ASN A 144 -8.60 9.87 10.28
C ASN A 144 -9.31 8.67 9.62
N PRO A 145 -10.65 8.70 9.47
CA PRO A 145 -11.45 7.60 8.93
C PRO A 145 -11.27 7.36 7.43
N LEU A 146 -10.36 8.09 6.77
CA LEU A 146 -9.81 7.66 5.49
C LEU A 146 -8.55 6.86 5.80
N VAL A 147 -8.62 5.54 5.58
CA VAL A 147 -7.51 4.58 5.67
C VAL A 147 -6.44 4.92 4.64
N VAL A 148 -5.75 6.05 4.83
CA VAL A 148 -4.58 6.45 4.05
C VAL A 148 -3.40 5.81 4.73
N ARG A 149 -2.97 4.67 4.18
CA ARG A 149 -1.77 3.98 4.64
C ARG A 149 -0.55 4.87 4.36
N ALA A 150 -0.11 5.63 5.36
CA ALA A 150 1.13 6.39 5.24
C ALA A 150 2.36 5.44 5.28
N PHE A 151 2.98 5.19 4.13
CA PHE A 151 4.30 4.54 4.07
C PHE A 151 5.41 5.58 4.27
N GLY A 152 6.57 5.12 4.75
CA GLY A 152 7.73 6.00 4.90
C GLY A 152 8.23 6.49 3.54
N ARG A 153 8.84 7.68 3.51
CA ARG A 153 9.42 8.29 2.29
C ARG A 153 10.23 7.32 1.44
N GLN A 154 11.11 6.54 2.08
CA GLN A 154 11.96 5.57 1.37
C GLN A 154 11.14 4.41 0.78
N GLN A 155 10.10 3.96 1.46
CA GLN A 155 9.24 2.87 0.98
C GLN A 155 8.47 3.29 -0.27
N GLU A 156 7.99 4.52 -0.32
CA GLU A 156 7.30 5.10 -1.48
C GLU A 156 8.23 5.21 -2.69
N LEU A 157 9.46 5.70 -2.49
CA LEU A 157 10.45 5.78 -3.58
C LEU A 157 10.86 4.39 -4.10
N GLN A 158 11.00 3.41 -3.20
CA GLN A 158 11.27 2.02 -3.58
C GLN A 158 10.09 1.41 -4.35
N ALA A 159 8.86 1.67 -3.89
CA ALA A 159 7.65 1.23 -4.57
C ALA A 159 7.50 1.88 -5.95
N ASP A 160 7.81 3.18 -6.10
CA ASP A 160 7.79 3.88 -7.39
C ASP A 160 8.80 3.27 -8.37
N GLN A 161 10.03 2.99 -7.93
CA GLN A 161 11.04 2.33 -8.75
C GLN A 161 10.58 0.94 -9.20
N LYS A 162 10.00 0.15 -8.28
CA LYS A 162 9.51 -1.18 -8.59
C LYS A 162 8.27 -1.15 -9.49
N ALA A 163 7.37 -0.18 -9.31
CA ALA A 163 6.21 0.04 -10.16
C ALA A 163 6.63 0.37 -11.62
N VAL A 164 7.71 1.13 -11.81
CA VAL A 164 8.28 1.39 -13.14
C VAL A 164 8.78 0.09 -13.80
N GLU A 165 9.41 -0.81 -13.05
CA GLU A 165 9.80 -2.13 -13.56
C GLU A 165 8.59 -2.95 -13.98
N ILE A 166 7.56 -3.01 -13.13
CA ILE A 166 6.30 -3.72 -13.39
C ILE A 166 5.64 -3.17 -14.65
N LEU A 167 5.48 -1.84 -14.76
CA LEU A 167 4.88 -1.19 -15.94
C LEU A 167 5.68 -1.46 -17.21
N ARG A 168 7.01 -1.48 -17.12
CA ARG A 168 7.86 -1.85 -18.26
C ARG A 168 7.61 -3.29 -18.69
N ALA A 169 7.55 -4.23 -17.74
CA ALA A 169 7.28 -5.63 -18.02
C ALA A 169 5.84 -5.88 -18.53
N MET A 170 4.88 -5.03 -18.14
CA MET A 170 3.52 -5.01 -18.71
C MET A 170 3.47 -4.46 -20.15
N GLY A 171 4.57 -3.93 -20.68
CA GLY A 171 4.69 -3.46 -22.06
C GLY A 171 4.46 -1.96 -22.27
N HIS A 172 4.46 -1.15 -21.21
CA HIS A 172 4.32 0.30 -21.37
C HIS A 172 5.60 0.93 -21.93
N ALA A 173 5.46 1.71 -23.01
CA ALA A 173 6.59 2.35 -23.70
C ALA A 173 7.26 3.48 -22.90
N SER A 174 6.50 4.17 -22.04
CA SER A 174 6.98 5.31 -21.24
C SER A 174 6.58 5.13 -19.77
N PRO A 175 7.12 4.13 -19.05
CA PRO A 175 6.62 3.72 -17.74
C PRO A 175 6.85 4.78 -16.66
N ARG A 176 7.96 5.54 -16.69
CA ARG A 176 8.21 6.60 -15.70
C ARG A 176 7.28 7.79 -15.93
N ARG A 177 7.10 8.20 -17.19
CA ARG A 177 6.11 9.22 -17.54
C ARG A 177 4.69 8.82 -17.12
N LEU A 178 4.32 7.55 -17.35
CA LEU A 178 3.01 7.04 -16.98
C LEU A 178 2.80 7.08 -15.47
N LEU A 179 3.78 6.60 -14.69
CA LEU A 179 3.70 6.65 -13.24
C LEU A 179 3.60 8.08 -12.72
N ALA A 180 4.45 9.00 -13.20
CA ALA A 180 4.37 10.42 -12.83
C ALA A 180 3.00 11.04 -13.13
N ALA A 181 2.42 10.74 -14.31
CA ALA A 181 1.09 11.21 -14.67
C ALA A 181 0.01 10.63 -13.74
N ALA A 182 0.13 9.37 -13.34
CA ALA A 182 -0.79 8.75 -12.39
C ALA A 182 -0.70 9.39 -11.00
N LEU A 183 0.51 9.58 -10.47
CA LEU A 183 0.72 10.23 -9.17
C LEU A 183 0.10 11.63 -9.13
N GLN A 184 0.34 12.43 -10.17
CA GLN A 184 -0.25 13.77 -10.30
C GLN A 184 -1.78 13.72 -10.42
N THR A 185 -2.30 12.79 -11.22
CA THR A 185 -3.74 12.62 -11.42
C THR A 185 -4.44 12.26 -10.11
N LEU A 186 -3.92 11.27 -9.38
CA LEU A 186 -4.53 10.79 -8.13
C LEU A 186 -4.43 11.84 -7.02
N ALA A 187 -3.30 12.57 -6.93
CA ALA A 187 -3.15 13.66 -5.99
C ALA A 187 -4.15 14.81 -6.25
N ALA A 188 -4.42 15.15 -7.51
CA ALA A 188 -5.38 16.20 -7.86
C ALA A 188 -6.84 15.86 -7.52
N HIS A 189 -7.18 14.57 -7.48
CA HIS A 189 -8.53 14.07 -7.15
C HIS A 189 -8.70 13.70 -5.68
N THR A 190 -7.65 13.86 -4.86
CA THR A 190 -7.74 13.76 -3.41
C THR A 190 -8.28 15.09 -2.88
N PRO A 191 -9.37 15.11 -2.10
CA PRO A 191 -9.89 16.34 -1.51
C PRO A 191 -8.76 17.05 -0.74
N LYS A 192 -8.46 18.31 -1.08
CA LYS A 192 -7.60 19.14 -0.25
C LYS A 192 -8.27 19.25 1.12
N GLU A 193 -7.64 18.76 2.18
CA GLU A 193 -8.08 19.07 3.53
C GLU A 193 -8.13 20.59 3.70
N ARG A 194 -9.12 21.09 4.45
CA ARG A 194 -9.28 22.53 4.69
C ARG A 194 -7.99 23.11 5.30
N GLU A 195 -7.60 24.29 4.81
CA GLU A 195 -6.45 25.07 5.29
C GLU A 195 -6.35 25.04 6.82
N GLY A 196 -5.22 24.54 7.35
CA GLY A 196 -4.95 24.47 8.79
C GLY A 196 -4.26 23.20 9.30
N LEU A 197 -4.31 22.08 8.55
CA LEU A 197 -3.65 20.80 8.91
C LEU A 197 -2.50 20.42 7.96
N GLU A 198 -2.09 21.35 7.11
CA GLU A 198 -1.14 21.17 5.99
C GLU A 198 0.25 20.64 6.43
N GLY A 199 0.63 20.83 7.70
CA GLY A 199 1.95 20.44 8.22
C GLY A 199 2.04 19.10 8.93
N LEU A 200 0.91 18.47 9.29
CA LEU A 200 0.90 17.26 10.14
C LEU A 200 0.41 16.00 9.42
N LEU A 201 -0.24 16.12 8.26
CA LEU A 201 -0.93 15.02 7.57
C LEU A 201 -0.57 14.90 6.07
N ALA A 202 0.60 15.39 5.64
CA ALA A 202 1.13 15.05 4.31
C ALA A 202 1.44 13.54 4.27
N THR A 203 0.48 12.77 3.78
CA THR A 203 0.43 11.30 3.94
C THR A 203 1.23 10.51 2.91
N HIS A 204 2.04 11.19 2.10
CA HIS A 204 3.13 10.63 1.29
C HIS A 204 4.30 11.64 1.33
N PRO A 205 5.58 11.26 1.08
CA PRO A 205 6.60 12.27 0.76
C PRO A 205 6.05 13.18 -0.34
N ALA A 206 6.39 14.47 -0.27
CA ALA A 206 5.84 15.48 -1.15
C ALA A 206 5.84 14.96 -2.60
N LEU A 207 4.67 14.93 -3.25
CA LEU A 207 4.46 14.45 -4.62
C LEU A 207 5.59 14.89 -5.56
N ASP A 208 6.04 16.13 -5.41
CA ASP A 208 7.15 16.72 -6.17
C ASP A 208 8.44 15.90 -6.09
N GLU A 209 8.78 15.38 -4.92
CA GLU A 209 9.96 14.54 -4.72
C GLU A 209 9.84 13.22 -5.47
N ARG A 210 8.70 12.55 -5.34
CA ARG A 210 8.43 11.27 -6.03
C ARG A 210 8.48 11.45 -7.54
N VAL A 211 7.85 12.51 -8.06
CA VAL A 211 7.90 12.85 -9.49
C VAL A 211 9.32 13.19 -9.92
N ALA A 212 10.08 13.96 -9.13
CA ALA A 212 11.47 14.27 -9.42
C ALA A 212 12.36 13.02 -9.46
N ALA A 213 12.11 12.02 -8.61
CA ALA A 213 12.84 10.76 -8.60
C ALA A 213 12.59 9.89 -9.86
N LEU A 214 11.56 10.19 -10.65
CA LEU A 214 11.26 9.49 -11.91
C LEU A 214 11.97 10.10 -13.13
N GLU A 215 12.58 11.28 -12.99
CA GLU A 215 13.30 11.94 -14.07
C GLU A 215 14.59 11.19 -14.47
N PRO A 216 15.03 11.22 -15.75
CA PRO A 216 14.43 11.97 -16.86
C PRO A 216 13.27 11.23 -17.54
N LEU A 217 12.06 11.80 -17.59
CA LEU A 217 10.89 11.11 -18.17
C LEU A 217 11.10 10.75 -19.66
N GLU A 218 10.64 9.58 -20.08
CA GLU A 218 10.72 9.16 -21.50
C GLU A 218 9.95 10.14 -22.39
N ALA A 219 10.29 10.30 -23.68
CA ALA A 219 9.55 11.18 -24.58
C ALA A 219 8.05 10.81 -24.67
N PRO A 220 7.16 11.78 -24.97
CA PRO A 220 5.76 11.47 -25.25
C PRO A 220 5.65 10.43 -26.37
N VAL A 221 4.75 9.45 -26.21
CA VAL A 221 4.50 8.45 -27.23
C VAL A 221 4.03 9.17 -28.50
N GLY A 222 4.79 9.03 -29.59
CA GLY A 222 4.55 9.73 -30.86
C GLY A 222 5.42 10.97 -31.13
N ALA A 223 6.28 11.38 -30.20
CA ALA A 223 7.27 12.42 -30.47
C ALA A 223 8.34 11.92 -31.45
N ALA A 224 8.54 12.63 -32.56
CA ALA A 224 9.61 12.35 -33.50
C ALA A 224 11.00 12.48 -32.81
N PRO A 225 11.99 11.66 -33.17
CA PRO A 225 13.33 11.78 -32.59
C PRO A 225 13.91 13.17 -32.88
N PRO A 226 14.69 13.74 -31.95
CA PRO A 226 15.31 15.04 -32.17
C PRO A 226 16.23 14.97 -33.39
N VAL A 227 15.93 15.78 -34.41
CA VAL A 227 16.74 15.87 -35.63
C VAL A 227 18.11 16.42 -35.23
N ALA A 228 19.15 15.58 -35.36
CA ALA A 228 20.53 15.99 -35.10
C ALA A 228 20.86 17.22 -35.95
N ARG A 229 21.15 18.34 -35.28
CA ARG A 229 21.51 19.59 -35.95
C ARG A 229 22.92 19.41 -36.52
N VAL A 230 23.01 19.06 -37.80
CA VAL A 230 24.30 19.01 -38.51
C VAL A 230 24.91 20.40 -38.44
N LYS A 231 26.04 20.54 -37.72
CA LYS A 231 26.85 21.76 -37.70
C LYS A 231 27.29 22.02 -39.14
N ARG A 232 26.73 23.05 -39.79
CA ARG A 232 27.32 23.58 -41.03
C ARG A 232 28.66 24.19 -40.64
N VAL A 233 29.74 23.54 -41.06
CA VAL A 233 31.06 24.14 -41.10
C VAL A 233 31.00 25.24 -42.16
N ARG A 234 31.31 26.47 -41.74
CA ARG A 234 31.66 27.58 -42.64
C ARG A 234 33.16 27.75 -42.58
#